data_AF-A0A433VW02-F1
#
_entry.id   AF-A0A433VW02-F1
#
_cell.length_a   1.000
_cell.length_b   1.000
_cell.length_c   1.000
_cell.angle_alpha   90.00
_cell.angle_beta   90.00
_cell.angle_gamma   90.00
#
_symmetry.space_group_name_H-M   'P 1'
#
loop_
_entity.id
_entity.type
_entity.pdbx_description
1 polymer ?
#
loop_
_entity_poly.entity_id
_entity_poly.type
_entity_poly.pdbx_seq_one_letter_code
_entity_poly.pdbx_strand_id
1 'polypeptide(L)'
;MLKSLQSFLGVLSQPESHQDEREATIELMIMTMYVDKSLKLAEDDVINQYLSHITWESPLTIEQYLGKATARVRASLSDAEKRKTLLEEINTKFSSREVKQQALKACHNLAAADGDLISEEKEFLDTVAQVFQVG
;
A
#
# COMPACT_ATOMS: atom_id res chain seq x y z
N MET A 1 -2.89 20.39 -2.37
CA MET A 1 -2.26 19.05 -2.34
C MET A 1 -1.77 18.66 -0.96
N LEU A 2 -0.80 19.36 -0.33
CA LEU A 2 -0.21 18.94 0.96
C LEU A 2 -1.19 18.68 2.13
N LYS A 3 -2.27 19.48 2.26
CA LYS A 3 -3.26 19.28 3.34
C LYS A 3 -4.05 17.97 3.24
N SER A 4 -4.32 17.46 2.04
CA SER A 4 -5.08 16.21 1.89
C SER A 4 -4.19 15.00 2.18
N LEU A 5 -2.90 15.08 1.85
CA LEU A 5 -1.94 14.02 2.14
C LEU A 5 -1.67 13.91 3.66
N GLN A 6 -1.49 15.03 4.36
CA GLN A 6 -1.31 15.02 5.83
C GLN A 6 -2.54 14.50 6.59
N SER A 7 -3.74 14.93 6.20
CA SER A 7 -5.00 14.40 6.75
C SER A 7 -5.16 12.90 6.49
N PHE A 8 -4.66 12.43 5.36
CA PHE A 8 -4.74 11.05 4.93
C PHE A 8 -3.74 10.17 5.69
N LEU A 9 -2.47 10.59 5.77
CA LEU A 9 -1.43 9.91 6.53
C LEU A 9 -1.78 9.84 8.02
N GLY A 10 -2.38 10.89 8.58
CA GLY A 10 -2.81 10.90 9.98
C GLY A 10 -3.91 9.88 10.32
N VAL A 11 -4.62 9.35 9.33
CA VAL A 11 -5.65 8.31 9.53
C VAL A 11 -5.04 6.90 9.46
N LEU A 12 -4.07 6.66 8.57
CA LEU A 12 -3.35 5.38 8.54
C LEU A 12 -2.28 5.26 9.62
N SER A 13 -1.79 6.39 10.13
CA SER A 13 -0.79 6.46 11.20
C SER A 13 -1.44 6.53 12.59
N GLN A 14 -2.74 6.20 12.70
CA GLN A 14 -3.44 6.20 13.98
C GLN A 14 -2.77 5.22 14.95
N PRO A 15 -2.58 5.58 16.23
CA PRO A 15 -2.01 4.69 17.23
C PRO A 15 -2.80 3.38 17.39
N GLU A 16 -4.09 3.39 17.07
CA GLU A 16 -4.97 2.22 17.16
C GLU A 16 -4.81 1.22 16.01
N SER A 17 -4.12 1.58 14.92
CA SER A 17 -3.79 0.62 13.87
C SER A 17 -2.77 -0.39 14.38
N HIS A 18 -3.05 -1.68 14.21
CA HIS A 18 -2.15 -2.74 14.63
C HIS A 18 -0.93 -2.84 13.70
N GLN A 19 0.23 -3.26 14.21
CA GLN A 19 1.45 -3.45 13.41
C GLN A 19 1.21 -4.28 12.14
N ASP A 20 0.39 -5.33 12.21
CA ASP A 20 -0.02 -6.16 11.08
C ASP A 20 -0.71 -5.37 9.94
N GLU A 21 -1.50 -4.35 10.27
CA GLU A 21 -2.18 -3.48 9.29
C GLU A 21 -1.21 -2.49 8.65
N ARG A 22 -0.25 -1.98 9.44
CA ARG A 22 0.79 -1.09 8.94
C ARG A 22 1.68 -1.83 7.94
N GLU A 23 2.06 -3.06 8.29
CA GLU A 23 2.78 -4.01 7.43
C GLU A 23 1.99 -4.31 6.14
N ALA A 24 0.72 -4.68 6.26
CA ALA A 24 -0.15 -4.94 5.12
C ALA A 24 -0.33 -3.72 4.20
N THR A 25 -0.40 -2.51 4.78
CA THR A 25 -0.46 -1.26 4.01
C THR A 25 0.83 -1.03 3.23
N ILE A 26 2.00 -1.26 3.85
CA ILE A 26 3.29 -1.16 3.16
C ILE A 26 3.36 -2.16 2.00
N GLU A 27 2.98 -3.42 2.22
CA GLU A 27 2.97 -4.43 1.15
C GLU A 27 2.05 -4.02 0.00
N LEU A 28 0.86 -3.49 0.29
CA LEU A 28 -0.08 -3.01 -0.72
C LEU A 28 0.46 -1.80 -1.51
N MET A 29 1.10 -0.85 -0.83
CA MET A 29 1.74 0.30 -1.48
C MET A 29 2.86 -0.14 -2.42
N ILE A 30 3.71 -1.08 -1.97
CA ILE A 30 4.75 -1.67 -2.82
C ILE A 30 4.11 -2.41 -4.01
N MET A 31 3.05 -3.20 -3.81
CA MET A 31 2.35 -3.85 -4.93
C MET A 31 1.87 -2.84 -5.97
N THR A 32 1.37 -1.70 -5.52
CA THR A 32 0.91 -0.60 -6.39
C THR A 32 2.07 -0.06 -7.22
N MET A 33 3.19 0.34 -6.59
CA MET A 33 4.36 0.91 -7.27
C MET A 33 5.00 -0.03 -8.30
N TYR A 34 4.87 -1.34 -8.12
CA TYR A 34 5.52 -2.33 -8.99
C TYR A 34 4.61 -2.87 -10.10
N VAL A 35 3.33 -2.48 -10.15
CA VAL A 35 2.37 -3.10 -11.07
C VAL A 35 2.63 -2.73 -12.53
N ASP A 36 3.03 -1.50 -12.79
CA ASP A 36 3.34 -0.98 -14.13
C ASP A 36 4.83 -1.14 -14.51
N LYS A 37 5.66 -1.61 -13.56
CA LYS A 37 7.13 -1.75 -13.67
C LYS A 37 7.87 -0.43 -13.89
N SER A 38 7.28 0.72 -13.56
CA SER A 38 7.89 2.04 -13.69
C SER A 38 7.85 2.80 -12.37
N LEU A 39 8.86 2.60 -11.53
CA LEU A 39 9.01 3.36 -10.28
C LEU A 39 9.29 4.85 -10.56
N LYS A 40 8.43 5.74 -10.07
CA LYS A 40 8.61 7.19 -10.15
C LYS A 40 9.12 7.78 -8.83
N LEU A 41 9.92 8.84 -8.92
CA LEU A 41 10.38 9.59 -7.74
C LEU A 41 9.24 10.14 -6.88
N ALA A 42 8.12 10.53 -7.51
CA ALA A 42 6.96 11.05 -6.78
C ALA A 42 6.28 9.97 -5.91
N GLU A 43 6.27 8.73 -6.37
CA GLU A 43 5.74 7.60 -5.61
C GLU A 43 6.66 7.23 -4.44
N ASP A 44 7.99 7.23 -4.69
CA ASP A 44 9.01 7.06 -3.65
C ASP A 44 8.84 8.10 -2.53
N ASP A 45 8.58 9.36 -2.87
CA ASP A 45 8.33 10.41 -1.90
C ASP A 45 7.07 10.16 -1.06
N VAL A 46 5.99 9.62 -1.66
CA VAL A 46 4.74 9.33 -0.96
C VAL A 46 4.90 8.16 0.00
N ILE A 47 5.55 7.06 -0.41
CA ILE A 47 5.80 5.93 0.49
C ILE A 47 6.76 6.33 1.61
N ASN A 48 7.82 7.09 1.33
CA ASN A 48 8.73 7.58 2.37
C ASN A 48 8.03 8.51 3.36
N GLN A 49 7.14 9.38 2.89
CA GLN A 49 6.31 10.20 3.77
C GLN A 49 5.42 9.34 4.65
N TYR A 50 4.77 8.31 4.12
CA TYR A 50 3.99 7.36 4.92
C TYR A 50 4.85 6.69 6.01
N LEU A 51 5.99 6.13 5.63
CA LEU A 51 6.91 5.46 6.55
C LEU A 51 7.42 6.38 7.67
N SER A 52 7.60 7.68 7.39
CA SER A 52 8.03 8.66 8.40
C SER A 52 6.95 9.06 9.41
N HIS A 53 5.67 8.80 9.12
CA HIS A 53 4.54 9.21 9.98
C HIS A 53 3.94 8.06 10.80
N ILE A 54 4.14 6.80 10.38
CA ILE A 54 3.63 5.66 11.13
C ILE A 54 4.41 5.45 12.43
N THR A 55 3.69 4.99 13.45
CA THR A 55 4.35 4.34 14.59
C THR A 55 4.80 2.95 14.16
N TRP A 56 6.01 2.53 14.53
CA TRP A 56 6.52 1.22 14.15
C TRP A 56 6.87 0.41 15.39
N GLU A 57 6.30 -0.79 15.49
CA GLU A 57 6.34 -1.63 16.69
C GLU A 57 6.91 -3.04 16.40
N SER A 58 7.44 -3.26 15.18
CA SER A 58 8.06 -4.53 14.81
C SER A 58 9.47 -4.68 15.43
N PRO A 59 9.90 -5.91 15.75
CA PRO A 59 11.31 -6.19 16.07
C PRO A 59 12.26 -5.92 14.90
N LEU A 60 11.75 -5.94 13.66
CA LEU A 60 12.52 -5.53 12.48
C LEU A 60 12.49 -4.01 12.36
N THR A 61 13.58 -3.42 11.88
CA THR A 61 13.54 -2.03 11.39
C THR A 61 12.62 -1.91 10.18
N ILE A 62 12.08 -0.71 9.93
CA ILE A 62 11.25 -0.43 8.76
C ILE A 62 12.01 -0.80 7.47
N GLU A 63 13.30 -0.48 7.39
CA GLU A 63 14.15 -0.75 6.22
C GLU A 63 14.31 -2.26 5.97
N GLN A 64 14.53 -3.04 7.03
CA GLN A 64 14.60 -4.50 6.94
C GLN A 64 13.27 -5.09 6.48
N TYR A 65 12.16 -4.59 7.01
CA TYR A 65 10.83 -5.02 6.60
C TYR A 65 10.57 -4.66 5.14
N LEU A 66 10.90 -3.43 4.72
CA LEU A 66 10.73 -2.95 3.34
C LEU A 66 11.48 -3.83 2.34
N GLY A 67 12.73 -4.20 2.67
CA GLY A 67 13.52 -5.12 1.84
C GLY A 67 12.83 -6.50 1.69
N LYS A 68 12.31 -7.05 2.79
CA LYS A 68 11.58 -8.33 2.80
C LYS A 68 10.27 -8.23 2.01
N ALA A 69 9.48 -7.19 2.25
CA ALA A 69 8.20 -6.94 1.58
C ALA A 69 8.40 -6.75 0.07
N THR A 70 9.40 -5.96 -0.33
CA THR A 70 9.75 -5.76 -1.75
C THR A 70 10.11 -7.07 -2.44
N ALA A 71 10.92 -7.92 -1.81
CA ALA A 71 11.27 -9.23 -2.36
C ALA A 71 10.03 -10.13 -2.53
N ARG A 72 9.15 -10.15 -1.53
CA ARG A 72 7.89 -10.92 -1.55
C ARG A 72 6.95 -10.44 -2.66
N VAL A 73 6.75 -9.13 -2.78
CA VAL A 73 5.91 -8.52 -3.83
C VAL A 73 6.47 -8.83 -5.22
N ARG A 74 7.78 -8.62 -5.44
CA ARG A 74 8.38 -8.91 -6.75
C ARG A 74 8.24 -10.39 -7.14
N ALA A 75 8.33 -11.31 -6.17
CA ALA A 75 8.11 -12.73 -6.41
C ALA A 75 6.65 -13.04 -6.77
N SER A 76 5.67 -12.35 -6.17
CA SER A 76 4.24 -12.57 -6.46
C SER A 76 3.82 -11.98 -7.81
N LEU A 77 4.38 -10.84 -8.22
CA LEU A 77 4.01 -10.17 -9.49
C LEU A 77 4.36 -10.99 -10.75
N SER A 78 5.22 -12.00 -10.63
CA SER A 78 5.57 -12.91 -11.72
C SER A 78 4.43 -13.86 -12.15
N ASP A 79 3.38 -13.98 -11.35
CA ASP A 79 2.30 -14.95 -11.54
C ASP A 79 0.96 -14.36 -11.05
N ALA A 80 -0.10 -14.49 -11.87
CA ALA A 80 -1.39 -13.89 -11.56
C ALA A 80 -2.05 -14.49 -10.31
N GLU A 81 -1.91 -15.81 -10.09
CA GLU A 81 -2.44 -16.47 -8.90
C GLU A 81 -1.64 -16.05 -7.67
N LYS A 82 -0.30 -16.00 -7.75
CA LYS A 82 0.51 -15.52 -6.61
C LYS A 82 0.20 -14.07 -6.25
N ARG A 83 0.00 -13.20 -7.24
CA ARG A 83 -0.40 -11.80 -7.02
C ARG A 83 -1.75 -11.74 -6.30
N LYS A 84 -2.72 -12.53 -6.75
CA LYS A 84 -4.05 -12.62 -6.12
C LYS A 84 -3.95 -13.17 -4.69
N THR A 85 -3.21 -14.25 -4.46
CA THR A 85 -3.00 -14.82 -3.12
C THR A 85 -2.37 -13.80 -2.17
N LEU A 86 -1.34 -13.06 -2.61
CA LEU A 86 -0.75 -12.02 -1.77
C LEU A 86 -1.77 -10.92 -1.41
N LEU A 87 -2.58 -10.51 -2.37
CA LEU A 87 -3.62 -9.49 -2.14
C LEU A 87 -4.71 -9.98 -1.17
N GLU A 88 -5.10 -11.25 -1.25
CA GLU A 88 -6.01 -11.88 -0.30
C GLU A 88 -5.39 -11.97 1.10
N GLU A 89 -4.11 -12.34 1.22
CA GLU A 89 -3.38 -12.36 2.49
C GLU A 89 -3.34 -10.97 3.14
N ILE A 90 -3.00 -9.93 2.36
CA ILE A 90 -3.03 -8.53 2.81
C ILE A 90 -4.43 -8.15 3.29
N ASN A 91 -5.48 -8.51 2.55
CA ASN A 91 -6.87 -8.23 2.93
C ASN A 91 -7.26 -8.82 4.29
N THR A 92 -6.72 -10.00 4.65
CA THR A 92 -7.00 -10.63 5.95
C THR A 92 -6.41 -9.89 7.15
N LYS A 93 -5.43 -9.01 6.92
CA LYS A 93 -4.76 -8.25 7.98
C LYS A 93 -5.54 -7.01 8.42
N PHE A 94 -6.38 -6.47 7.57
CA PHE A 94 -7.17 -5.28 7.89
C PHE A 94 -8.40 -5.64 8.73
N SER A 95 -8.49 -5.04 9.92
CA SER A 95 -9.51 -5.36 10.92
C SER A 95 -10.91 -4.85 10.58
N SER A 96 -11.02 -3.80 9.75
CA SER A 96 -12.29 -3.17 9.42
C SER A 96 -12.40 -2.73 7.95
N ARG A 97 -13.63 -2.47 7.51
CA ARG A 97 -13.91 -1.94 6.16
C ARG A 97 -13.29 -0.56 5.98
N GLU A 98 -13.31 0.26 7.04
CA GLU A 98 -12.77 1.61 7.05
C GLU A 98 -11.25 1.59 6.83
N VAL A 99 -10.51 0.69 7.51
CA VAL A 99 -9.07 0.52 7.30
C VAL A 99 -8.76 0.10 5.86
N LYS A 100 -9.55 -0.85 5.30
CA LYS A 100 -9.41 -1.27 3.90
C LYS A 100 -9.63 -0.12 2.91
N GLN A 101 -10.65 0.71 3.13
CA GLN A 101 -10.91 1.89 2.31
C GLN A 101 -9.77 2.91 2.39
N GLN A 102 -9.19 3.08 3.57
CA GLN A 102 -8.06 3.99 3.76
C GLN A 102 -6.80 3.47 3.07
N ALA A 103 -6.50 2.17 3.18
CA ALA A 103 -5.38 1.53 2.50
C ALA A 103 -5.53 1.64 0.97
N LEU A 104 -6.72 1.39 0.42
CA LEU A 104 -7.00 1.58 -1.01
C LEU A 104 -6.81 3.05 -1.44
N LYS A 105 -7.30 4.00 -0.63
CA LYS A 105 -7.08 5.43 -0.90
C LYS A 105 -5.60 5.82 -0.85
N ALA A 106 -4.78 5.15 -0.04
CA ALA A 106 -3.32 5.30 -0.04
C ALA A 106 -2.75 5.00 -1.41
N CYS A 107 -3.15 3.85 -1.95
CA CYS A 107 -2.66 3.35 -3.20
C CYS A 107 -3.11 4.21 -4.37
N HIS A 108 -4.34 4.75 -4.34
CA HIS A 108 -4.78 5.75 -5.31
C HIS A 108 -3.93 7.03 -5.29
N ASN A 109 -3.64 7.56 -4.09
CA ASN A 109 -2.82 8.78 -3.98
C ASN A 109 -1.37 8.53 -4.39
N LEU A 110 -0.86 7.33 -4.11
CA LEU A 110 0.47 6.88 -4.50
C LEU A 110 0.59 6.79 -6.01
N ALA A 111 -0.28 6.02 -6.67
CA ALA A 111 -0.27 5.87 -8.12
C ALA A 111 -0.50 7.20 -8.85
N ALA A 112 -1.37 8.08 -8.34
CA ALA A 112 -1.60 9.40 -8.93
C ALA A 112 -0.59 10.48 -8.52
N ALA A 113 0.52 10.13 -7.84
CA ALA A 113 1.43 11.10 -7.23
C ALA A 113 2.19 11.95 -8.27
N ASP A 114 2.50 11.38 -9.43
CA ASP A 114 3.14 12.10 -10.54
C ASP A 114 2.14 12.83 -11.46
N GLY A 115 0.85 12.68 -11.19
CA GLY A 115 -0.24 13.32 -11.93
C GLY A 115 -0.91 12.43 -12.98
N ASP A 116 -0.37 11.23 -13.25
CA ASP A 116 -0.89 10.32 -14.26
C ASP A 116 -1.25 8.97 -13.63
N LEU A 117 -2.55 8.64 -13.56
CA LEU A 117 -3.00 7.30 -13.21
C LEU A 117 -3.15 6.49 -14.50
N ILE A 118 -2.22 5.57 -14.77
CA ILE A 118 -2.24 4.78 -16.01
C ILE A 118 -3.18 3.56 -15.89
N SER A 119 -3.40 2.88 -17.03
CA SER A 119 -4.46 1.86 -17.13
C SER A 119 -4.17 0.65 -16.24
N GLU A 120 -2.92 0.21 -16.17
CA GLU A 120 -2.46 -0.92 -15.38
C GLU A 120 -2.65 -0.69 -13.87
N GLU A 121 -2.33 0.50 -13.39
CA GLU A 121 -2.53 0.89 -11.99
C GLU A 121 -4.01 0.98 -11.65
N LYS A 122 -4.82 1.55 -12.55
CA LYS A 122 -6.26 1.64 -12.38
C LYS A 122 -6.89 0.24 -12.29
N GLU A 123 -6.55 -0.67 -13.21
CA GLU A 123 -7.03 -2.05 -13.19
C GLU A 123 -6.62 -2.78 -11.91
N PHE A 124 -5.41 -2.51 -11.42
CA PHE A 124 -4.95 -3.05 -10.15
C PHE A 124 -5.78 -2.52 -8.97
N LEU A 125 -6.01 -1.20 -8.90
CA LEU A 125 -6.79 -0.59 -7.82
C LEU A 125 -8.25 -1.05 -7.84
N ASP A 126 -8.85 -1.26 -9.02
CA ASP A 126 -10.18 -1.86 -9.18
C ASP A 126 -10.18 -3.31 -8.63
N THR A 127 -9.12 -4.07 -8.88
CA THR A 127 -8.95 -5.43 -8.32
C THR A 127 -8.82 -5.39 -6.79
N VAL A 128 -8.07 -4.44 -6.24
CA VAL A 128 -7.95 -4.23 -4.79
C VAL A 128 -9.32 -3.92 -4.19
N ALA A 129 -10.07 -2.99 -4.78
CA ALA A 129 -11.43 -2.63 -4.35
C ALA A 129 -12.36 -3.86 -4.31
N GLN A 130 -12.29 -4.72 -5.33
CA GLN A 130 -13.06 -5.96 -5.40
C GLN A 130 -12.67 -6.95 -4.30
N VAL A 131 -11.37 -7.24 -4.13
CA VAL A 131 -10.89 -8.21 -3.12
C VAL A 131 -11.19 -7.72 -1.70
N PHE A 132 -11.04 -6.42 -1.46
CA PHE A 132 -11.27 -5.81 -0.14
C PHE A 132 -12.76 -5.64 0.13
N GLN A 133 -13.61 -5.82 -0.89
CA GLN A 133 -15.06 -5.60 -0.86
C GLN A 133 -15.40 -4.16 -0.46
N VAL A 134 -14.56 -3.22 -0.89
CA VAL A 134 -14.70 -1.78 -0.63
C VAL A 134 -14.94 -1.07 -1.95
N GLY A 135 -16.22 -0.86 -2.25
CA GLY A 135 -16.75 -0.06 -3.36
C GLY A 135 -17.94 0.74 -2.87
#